data_AF-A0A7C0X889-F1
#
_entry.id   AF-A0A7C0X889-F1
#
_cell.length_a   1.000
_cell.length_b   1.000
_cell.length_c   1.000
_cell.angle_alpha   90.00
_cell.angle_beta   90.00
_cell.angle_gamma   90.00
#
_symmetry.space_group_name_H-M   'P 1'
#
loop_
_entity.id
_entity.type
_entity.pdbx_description
1 polymer ?
#
loop_
_entity_poly.entity_id
_entity_poly.type
_entity_poly.pdbx_seq_one_letter_code
_entity_poly.pdbx_strand_id
1 'polypeptide(L)'
;FCGHGSPATWNTHFPPDGCKWTTGYSLRDIVSLRNKGMYPVTIVGGCHNGEFDVSISNFIKGLLEEGLHYFSTERGNLGGFWYREWVPNCWAWWLTSKKDGGAIATIANTGLGTHGEDDQDYNGIADYLEVLDGWLELRFLQLYGEEHQNILGLNHGETITEYLHRFLGNNDRMDVKMVQQWELFGDPSLRIGGYPPSRVI
;
A
#
# COMPACT_ATOMS: atom_id res chain seq x y z
N PHE A 1 1.30 6.24 -5.19
CA PHE A 1 2.16 5.45 -6.11
C PHE A 1 1.40 4.21 -6.48
N CYS A 2 1.52 3.75 -7.72
CA CYS A 2 0.86 2.55 -8.17
C CYS A 2 1.84 1.67 -8.96
N GLY A 3 1.93 0.39 -8.64
CA GLY A 3 2.85 -0.56 -9.27
C GLY A 3 2.97 -1.86 -8.48
N HIS A 4 4.17 -2.46 -8.52
CA HIS A 4 4.45 -3.70 -7.81
C HIS A 4 5.01 -3.45 -6.41
N GLY A 5 4.76 -4.40 -5.51
CA GLY A 5 5.17 -4.29 -4.12
C GLY A 5 5.63 -5.63 -3.52
N SER A 6 6.36 -5.51 -2.43
CA SER A 6 6.69 -6.54 -1.46
C SER A 6 6.80 -5.88 -0.08
N PRO A 7 6.93 -6.65 1.00
CA PRO A 7 7.16 -6.08 2.33
C PRO A 7 8.41 -5.20 2.44
N ALA A 8 9.35 -5.28 1.49
CA ALA A 8 10.62 -4.56 1.56
C ALA A 8 10.80 -3.47 0.49
N THR A 9 10.01 -3.48 -0.58
CA THR A 9 10.21 -2.59 -1.74
C THR A 9 8.91 -2.36 -2.48
N TRP A 10 8.81 -1.21 -3.14
CA TRP A 10 7.92 -1.04 -4.29
C TRP A 10 8.75 -0.96 -5.59
N ASN A 11 8.18 -1.27 -6.76
CA ASN A 11 8.85 -1.17 -8.06
C ASN A 11 7.82 -0.94 -9.17
N THR A 12 8.26 -0.50 -10.35
CA THR A 12 7.39 -0.36 -11.53
C THR A 12 8.12 -0.78 -12.80
N HIS A 13 7.45 -0.71 -13.94
CA HIS A 13 8.03 -0.99 -15.25
C HIS A 13 8.23 0.31 -16.06
N PHE A 14 9.39 0.44 -16.72
CA PHE A 14 9.63 1.53 -17.68
C PHE A 14 10.40 1.03 -18.93
N PRO A 15 9.85 1.19 -20.16
CA PRO A 15 8.51 1.71 -20.45
C PRO A 15 7.42 0.83 -19.80
N PRO A 16 6.15 1.26 -19.73
CA PRO A 16 5.08 0.49 -19.10
C PRO A 16 4.67 -0.72 -19.96
N ASP A 17 5.63 -1.61 -20.21
CA ASP A 17 5.54 -2.79 -21.07
C ASP A 17 5.48 -4.11 -20.28
N GLY A 18 5.48 -4.02 -18.94
CA GLY A 18 5.53 -5.16 -18.02
C GLY A 18 6.84 -5.99 -18.10
N CYS A 19 7.81 -5.56 -18.91
CA CYS A 19 9.01 -6.34 -19.21
C CYS A 19 10.25 -5.77 -18.52
N LYS A 20 10.41 -4.44 -18.49
CA LYS A 20 11.61 -3.80 -17.93
C LYS A 20 11.38 -3.23 -16.54
N TRP A 21 11.93 -3.90 -15.53
CA TRP A 21 11.90 -3.42 -14.15
C TRP A 21 12.66 -2.10 -14.01
N THR A 22 12.00 -1.14 -13.39
CA THR A 22 12.62 0.09 -12.90
C THR A 22 12.76 -0.01 -11.39
N THR A 23 13.98 0.21 -10.90
CA THR A 23 14.27 0.15 -9.47
C THR A 23 13.46 1.23 -8.76
N GLY A 24 12.56 0.80 -7.88
CA GLY A 24 11.83 1.67 -6.99
C GLY A 24 12.56 1.90 -5.68
N TYR A 25 11.78 2.22 -4.66
CA TYR A 25 12.20 2.59 -3.31
C TYR A 25 12.14 1.39 -2.36
N SER A 26 13.25 1.14 -1.68
CA SER A 26 13.43 0.04 -0.73
C SER A 26 13.49 0.52 0.72
N LEU A 27 13.48 -0.42 1.67
CA LEU A 27 13.73 -0.11 3.09
C LEU A 27 15.05 0.65 3.31
N ARG A 28 16.09 0.35 2.52
CA ARG A 28 17.39 1.04 2.62
C ARG A 28 17.27 2.51 2.23
N ASP A 29 16.45 2.80 1.23
CA ASP A 29 16.23 4.16 0.77
C ASP A 29 15.43 4.96 1.81
N ILE A 30 14.40 4.34 2.42
CA ILE A 30 13.62 4.95 3.51
C ILE A 30 14.55 5.44 4.63
N VAL A 31 15.52 4.63 5.05
CA VAL A 31 16.49 5.03 6.09
C VAL A 31 17.24 6.34 5.74
N SER A 32 17.41 6.63 4.45
CA SER A 32 18.11 7.82 3.97
C SER A 32 17.24 9.09 3.83
N LEU A 33 15.91 9.02 4.00
CA LEU A 33 15.02 10.19 3.89
C LEU A 33 15.39 11.29 4.91
N ARG A 34 15.31 12.55 4.46
CA ARG A 34 15.72 13.76 5.23
C ARG A 34 14.66 14.87 5.23
N ASN A 35 13.39 14.51 5.13
CA ASN A 35 12.25 15.43 5.07
C ASN A 35 11.71 15.78 6.46
N LYS A 36 12.58 16.10 7.42
CA LYS A 36 12.18 16.46 8.78
C LYS A 36 11.20 17.64 8.77
N GLY A 37 10.08 17.47 9.45
CA GLY A 37 9.00 18.47 9.52
C GLY A 37 8.13 18.58 8.26
N MET A 38 8.37 17.75 7.25
CA MET A 38 7.63 17.74 5.97
C MET A 38 7.15 16.32 5.67
N TYR A 39 6.23 15.85 6.50
CA TYR A 39 5.78 14.45 6.48
C TYR A 39 4.48 14.32 5.66
N PRO A 40 4.50 13.69 4.47
CA PRO A 40 3.30 13.47 3.68
C PRO A 40 2.40 12.37 4.28
N VAL A 41 1.12 12.40 3.92
CA VAL A 41 0.27 11.20 3.90
C VAL A 41 0.51 10.52 2.56
N THR A 42 0.83 9.23 2.55
CA THR A 42 1.19 8.49 1.32
C THR A 42 0.22 7.36 1.05
N ILE A 43 -0.17 7.16 -0.21
CA ILE A 43 -0.95 5.99 -0.64
C ILE A 43 -0.08 5.16 -1.60
N VAL A 44 0.00 3.86 -1.34
CA VAL A 44 0.84 2.91 -2.07
C VAL A 44 0.00 1.75 -2.59
N GLY A 45 -0.39 1.87 -3.86
CA GLY A 45 -1.01 0.84 -4.69
C GLY A 45 0.00 -0.18 -5.15
N GLY A 46 0.34 -1.14 -4.29
CA GLY A 46 1.18 -2.27 -4.62
C GLY A 46 0.96 -3.41 -3.64
N CYS A 47 1.33 -4.63 -4.01
CA CYS A 47 1.13 -5.80 -3.16
C CYS A 47 2.02 -5.77 -1.92
N HIS A 48 1.50 -6.23 -0.77
CA HIS A 48 2.27 -6.55 0.44
C HIS A 48 3.11 -5.42 1.04
N ASN A 49 3.01 -4.18 0.55
CA ASN A 49 3.77 -3.06 1.11
C ASN A 49 3.37 -2.77 2.57
N GLY A 50 2.15 -3.12 2.96
CA GLY A 50 1.62 -3.04 4.32
C GLY A 50 1.57 -4.38 5.06
N GLU A 51 2.25 -5.44 4.62
CA GLU A 51 2.18 -6.75 5.29
C GLU A 51 2.79 -6.71 6.71
N PHE A 52 1.99 -6.40 7.72
CA PHE A 52 2.48 -6.01 9.04
C PHE A 52 2.85 -7.19 9.95
N ASP A 53 2.64 -8.43 9.52
CA ASP A 53 3.02 -9.67 10.19
C ASP A 53 4.39 -10.21 9.76
N VAL A 54 5.16 -9.44 8.99
CA VAL A 54 6.58 -9.71 8.72
C VAL A 54 7.44 -9.60 9.99
N SER A 55 8.47 -10.43 10.07
CA SER A 55 9.39 -10.47 11.22
C SER A 55 10.68 -11.20 10.87
N ILE A 56 11.80 -10.85 11.53
CA ILE A 56 13.06 -11.60 11.44
C ILE A 56 12.87 -13.09 11.78
N SER A 57 11.92 -13.43 12.67
CA SER A 57 11.60 -14.82 12.99
C SER A 57 11.10 -15.64 11.79
N ASN A 58 10.49 -14.98 10.80
CA ASN A 58 9.99 -15.65 9.60
C ASN A 58 11.14 -16.23 8.75
N PHE A 59 12.37 -15.72 8.90
CA PHE A 59 13.55 -16.35 8.31
C PHE A 59 13.78 -17.75 8.87
N ILE A 60 13.77 -17.88 10.20
CA ILE A 60 14.02 -19.16 10.88
C ILE A 60 12.86 -20.11 10.61
N LYS A 61 11.62 -19.61 10.69
CA LYS A 61 10.42 -20.39 10.40
C LYS A 61 10.44 -20.95 8.98
N GLY A 62 10.69 -20.10 7.97
CA GLY A 62 10.76 -20.53 6.58
C GLY A 62 11.87 -21.55 6.32
N LEU A 63 13.05 -21.37 6.93
CA LEU A 63 14.13 -22.36 6.84
C LEU A 63 13.77 -23.71 7.46
N LEU A 64 13.01 -23.73 8.56
CA LEU A 64 12.55 -24.96 9.20
C LEU A 64 11.44 -25.67 8.42
N GLU A 65 10.54 -24.90 7.80
CA GLU A 65 9.38 -25.41 7.07
C GLU A 65 9.74 -25.88 5.65
N GLU A 66 10.58 -25.13 4.94
CA GLU A 66 10.95 -25.41 3.55
C GLU A 66 12.35 -26.03 3.40
N GLY A 67 13.19 -26.02 4.43
CA GLY A 67 14.57 -26.46 4.33
C GLY A 67 15.35 -25.66 3.27
N LEU A 68 16.13 -26.35 2.43
CA LEU A 68 16.88 -25.69 1.34
C LEU A 68 15.96 -25.10 0.25
N HIS A 69 14.72 -25.58 0.14
CA HIS A 69 13.73 -25.01 -0.79
C HIS A 69 13.45 -23.54 -0.47
N TYR A 70 13.64 -23.09 0.77
CA TYR A 70 13.46 -21.70 1.17
C TYR A 70 14.21 -20.71 0.27
N PHE A 71 15.36 -21.11 -0.28
CA PHE A 71 16.19 -20.31 -1.18
C PHE A 71 15.95 -20.59 -2.68
N SER A 72 14.97 -21.44 -3.02
CA SER A 72 14.65 -21.83 -4.40
C SER A 72 14.30 -20.61 -5.25
N THR A 73 14.89 -20.54 -6.44
CA THR A 73 14.57 -19.55 -7.49
C THR A 73 13.82 -20.18 -8.65
N GLU A 74 13.24 -21.38 -8.45
CA GLU A 74 12.55 -22.10 -9.51
C GLU A 74 11.29 -21.34 -9.95
N ARG A 75 11.12 -21.18 -11.27
CA ARG A 75 9.99 -20.43 -11.82
C ARG A 75 8.69 -21.19 -11.55
N GLY A 76 7.74 -20.53 -10.87
CA GLY A 76 6.47 -21.14 -10.46
C GLY A 76 6.56 -21.94 -9.15
N ASN A 77 7.75 -22.02 -8.55
CA ASN A 77 8.01 -22.70 -7.28
C ASN A 77 9.09 -21.94 -6.50
N LEU A 78 8.80 -20.67 -6.24
CA LEU A 78 9.72 -19.74 -5.58
C LEU A 78 9.74 -20.04 -4.07
N GLY A 79 10.93 -20.13 -3.48
CA GLY A 79 11.09 -20.33 -2.04
C GLY A 79 10.70 -19.11 -1.22
N GLY A 80 10.31 -19.34 0.04
CA GLY A 80 9.81 -18.31 0.95
C GLY A 80 10.74 -17.10 1.17
N PHE A 81 12.05 -17.28 0.99
CA PHE A 81 13.04 -16.21 1.16
C PHE A 81 12.77 -15.00 0.25
N TRP A 82 12.22 -15.25 -0.93
CA TRP A 82 12.04 -14.21 -1.96
C TRP A 82 10.77 -13.38 -1.79
N TYR A 83 9.81 -13.82 -0.97
CA TYR A 83 8.66 -13.01 -0.57
C TYR A 83 9.03 -11.91 0.44
N ARG A 84 10.23 -12.01 1.04
CA ARG A 84 10.80 -11.00 1.96
C ARG A 84 10.00 -10.80 3.25
N GLU A 85 9.22 -11.79 3.66
CA GLU A 85 8.47 -11.77 4.93
C GLU A 85 9.38 -11.77 6.18
N TRP A 86 10.68 -11.99 5.98
CA TRP A 86 11.72 -11.98 7.02
C TRP A 86 12.22 -10.58 7.40
N VAL A 87 11.76 -9.52 6.74
CA VAL A 87 12.16 -8.15 7.12
C VAL A 87 11.61 -7.79 8.51
N PRO A 88 12.31 -6.93 9.28
CA PRO A 88 11.89 -6.62 10.65
C PRO A 88 10.57 -5.86 10.75
N ASN A 89 10.22 -5.08 9.72
CA ASN A 89 8.94 -4.41 9.58
C ASN A 89 8.63 -4.24 8.09
N CYS A 90 7.36 -4.08 7.74
CA CYS A 90 6.94 -3.83 6.37
C CYS A 90 7.33 -2.44 5.88
N TRP A 91 7.24 -2.26 4.57
CA TRP A 91 7.61 -1.03 3.88
C TRP A 91 6.80 0.17 4.38
N ALA A 92 5.48 0.01 4.54
CA ALA A 92 4.59 1.06 5.01
C ALA A 92 4.92 1.50 6.44
N TRP A 93 5.19 0.54 7.33
CA TRP A 93 5.58 0.85 8.71
C TRP A 93 6.95 1.49 8.78
N TRP A 94 7.95 1.02 8.01
CA TRP A 94 9.26 1.68 7.96
C TRP A 94 9.16 3.13 7.49
N LEU A 95 8.29 3.42 6.52
CA LEU A 95 8.08 4.79 6.03
C LEU A 95 7.38 5.65 7.08
N THR A 96 6.33 5.12 7.72
CA THR A 96 5.50 5.84 8.71
C THR A 96 6.23 6.07 10.04
N SER A 97 7.01 5.09 10.51
CA SER A 97 7.69 5.13 11.81
C SER A 97 9.10 5.71 11.75
N LYS A 98 9.54 6.21 10.58
CA LYS A 98 10.87 6.78 10.42
C LYS A 98 11.03 8.02 11.30
N LYS A 99 11.96 7.96 12.24
CA LYS A 99 12.35 9.13 13.02
C LYS A 99 12.94 10.23 12.12
N ASP A 100 12.47 11.47 12.32
CA ASP A 100 12.95 12.69 11.65
C ASP A 100 12.86 12.66 10.10
N GLY A 101 11.98 11.83 9.53
CA GLY A 101 11.76 11.74 8.08
C GLY A 101 10.57 10.83 7.76
N GLY A 102 10.41 10.42 6.51
CA GLY A 102 9.37 9.46 6.13
C GLY A 102 8.00 10.09 5.93
N ALA A 103 6.94 9.35 6.24
CA ALA A 103 5.55 9.79 6.14
C ALA A 103 4.93 9.95 7.53
N ILE A 104 3.90 10.80 7.66
CA ILE A 104 3.13 10.88 8.92
C ILE A 104 2.05 9.81 8.98
N ALA A 105 1.63 9.31 7.82
CA ALA A 105 0.79 8.15 7.66
C ALA A 105 0.99 7.54 6.27
N THR A 106 0.79 6.23 6.16
CA THR A 106 0.85 5.48 4.91
C THR A 106 -0.37 4.57 4.80
N ILE A 107 -1.03 4.58 3.65
CA ILE A 107 -2.06 3.59 3.30
C ILE A 107 -1.44 2.62 2.30
N ALA A 108 -1.55 1.32 2.58
CA ALA A 108 -0.94 0.27 1.77
C ALA A 108 -1.66 -1.07 1.92
N ASN A 109 -1.51 -1.95 0.93
CA ASN A 109 -2.09 -3.28 0.98
C ASN A 109 -1.28 -4.24 1.87
N THR A 110 -1.96 -4.97 2.74
CA THR A 110 -1.39 -6.07 3.54
C THR A 110 -1.22 -7.36 2.75
N GLY A 111 -1.93 -7.50 1.62
CA GLY A 111 -1.85 -8.66 0.71
C GLY A 111 -1.70 -8.25 -0.75
N LEU A 112 -2.28 -9.04 -1.66
CA LEU A 112 -2.22 -8.80 -3.11
C LEU A 112 -3.05 -7.56 -3.50
N GLY A 113 -2.44 -6.38 -3.59
CA GLY A 113 -3.06 -5.20 -4.20
C GLY A 113 -3.44 -5.49 -5.65
N THR A 114 -4.56 -4.95 -6.13
CA THR A 114 -5.07 -5.27 -7.47
C THR A 114 -5.81 -4.10 -8.07
N HIS A 115 -5.59 -3.89 -9.35
CA HIS A 115 -6.23 -2.87 -10.17
C HIS A 115 -6.98 -3.56 -11.31
N GLY A 116 -7.94 -2.85 -11.91
CA GLY A 116 -8.58 -3.30 -13.14
C GLY A 116 -7.59 -3.35 -14.31
N GLU A 117 -7.98 -4.08 -15.35
CA GLU A 117 -7.19 -4.24 -16.58
C GLU A 117 -8.02 -3.76 -17.77
N ASP A 118 -7.37 -3.13 -18.74
CA ASP A 118 -7.97 -2.61 -19.97
C ASP A 118 -9.12 -1.60 -19.71
N ASP A 119 -10.17 -1.65 -20.52
CA ASP A 119 -11.41 -0.85 -20.49
C ASP A 119 -12.55 -1.82 -20.84
N GLN A 120 -13.01 -2.58 -19.86
CA GLN A 120 -13.93 -3.71 -20.06
C GLN A 120 -15.38 -3.25 -20.32
N ASP A 121 -15.74 -2.06 -19.88
CA ASP A 121 -17.07 -1.49 -20.12
C ASP A 121 -17.13 -0.57 -21.36
N TYR A 122 -15.98 -0.34 -22.01
CA TYR A 122 -15.78 0.43 -23.23
C TYR A 122 -16.20 1.90 -23.10
N ASN A 123 -16.02 2.47 -21.92
CA ASN A 123 -16.36 3.87 -21.64
C ASN A 123 -15.23 4.86 -22.01
N GLY A 124 -14.06 4.36 -22.40
CA GLY A 124 -12.89 5.15 -22.79
C GLY A 124 -11.97 5.55 -21.64
N ILE A 125 -12.24 5.07 -20.43
CA ILE A 125 -11.41 5.19 -19.23
C ILE A 125 -10.84 3.79 -18.94
N ALA A 126 -9.60 3.74 -18.43
CA ALA A 126 -9.00 2.47 -18.08
C ALA A 126 -9.56 2.00 -16.74
N ASP A 127 -10.01 0.74 -16.66
CA ASP A 127 -10.52 0.10 -15.44
C ASP A 127 -9.49 0.10 -14.31
N TYR A 128 -8.21 0.25 -14.66
CA TYR A 128 -7.13 0.50 -13.71
C TYR A 128 -7.43 1.65 -12.72
N LEU A 129 -8.26 2.61 -13.13
CA LEU A 129 -8.69 3.76 -12.31
C LEU A 129 -10.10 3.59 -11.72
N GLU A 130 -10.90 2.67 -12.24
CA GLU A 130 -12.36 2.64 -11.99
C GLU A 130 -12.80 1.58 -11.01
N VAL A 131 -11.97 0.57 -10.75
CA VAL A 131 -12.28 -0.54 -9.84
C VAL A 131 -11.12 -0.84 -8.88
N LEU A 132 -11.40 -1.64 -7.85
CA LEU A 132 -10.40 -2.17 -6.90
C LEU A 132 -9.54 -1.06 -6.27
N ASP A 133 -8.22 -1.26 -6.13
CA ASP A 133 -7.31 -0.27 -5.56
C ASP A 133 -7.35 1.06 -6.32
N GLY A 134 -7.54 1.04 -7.65
CA GLY A 134 -7.61 2.25 -8.47
C GLY A 134 -8.75 3.18 -8.02
N TRP A 135 -9.92 2.59 -7.80
CA TRP A 135 -11.06 3.33 -7.28
C TRP A 135 -10.84 3.79 -5.84
N LEU A 136 -10.33 2.92 -4.95
CA LEU A 136 -10.05 3.26 -3.55
C LEU A 136 -9.08 4.45 -3.44
N GLU A 137 -7.99 4.42 -4.19
CA GLU A 137 -6.97 5.47 -4.22
C GLU A 137 -7.55 6.81 -4.68
N LEU A 138 -8.31 6.81 -5.79
CA LEU A 138 -8.92 8.02 -6.32
C LEU A 138 -10.03 8.56 -5.41
N ARG A 139 -10.84 7.67 -4.82
CA ARG A 139 -11.92 8.10 -3.93
C ARG A 139 -11.41 8.77 -2.67
N PHE A 140 -10.35 8.24 -2.05
CA PHE A 140 -9.70 8.89 -0.93
C PHE A 140 -9.23 10.31 -1.28
N LEU A 141 -8.60 10.46 -2.44
CA LEU A 141 -8.12 11.75 -2.93
C LEU A 141 -9.28 12.71 -3.22
N GLN A 142 -10.39 12.21 -3.77
CA GLN A 142 -11.60 13.00 -4.01
C GLN A 142 -12.25 13.47 -2.71
N LEU A 143 -12.41 12.57 -1.73
CA LEU A 143 -12.94 12.91 -0.41
C LEU A 143 -12.13 14.02 0.27
N TYR A 144 -10.80 14.00 0.10
CA TYR A 144 -9.94 15.05 0.63
C TYR A 144 -10.02 16.36 -0.20
N GLY A 145 -9.82 16.26 -1.52
CA GLY A 145 -9.61 17.40 -2.40
C GLY A 145 -10.89 18.15 -2.77
N GLU A 146 -12.00 17.45 -2.91
CA GLU A 146 -13.27 17.99 -3.40
C GLU A 146 -14.34 18.06 -2.31
N GLU A 147 -14.38 17.08 -1.41
CA GLU A 147 -15.43 16.99 -0.38
C GLU A 147 -14.95 17.42 1.01
N HIS A 148 -13.69 17.79 1.13
CA HIS A 148 -13.09 18.38 2.33
C HIS A 148 -13.17 17.48 3.59
N GLN A 149 -13.19 16.16 3.42
CA GLN A 149 -13.03 15.19 4.49
C GLN A 149 -11.57 15.16 4.95
N ASN A 150 -11.26 16.03 5.91
CA ASN A 150 -9.89 16.32 6.34
C ASN A 150 -9.40 15.46 7.50
N ILE A 151 -10.24 14.62 8.11
CA ILE A 151 -9.80 13.70 9.16
C ILE A 151 -9.40 12.38 8.50
N LEU A 152 -8.14 11.99 8.65
CA LEU A 152 -7.53 10.88 7.90
C LEU A 152 -8.29 9.57 8.03
N GLY A 153 -8.63 9.18 9.26
CA GLY A 153 -9.39 7.96 9.52
C GLY A 153 -10.84 8.03 9.05
N LEU A 154 -11.47 9.20 9.08
CA LEU A 154 -12.81 9.37 8.51
C LEU A 154 -12.78 9.26 6.99
N ASN A 155 -11.78 9.88 6.34
CA ASN A 155 -11.59 9.78 4.90
C ASN A 155 -11.34 8.33 4.45
N HIS A 156 -10.40 7.65 5.12
CA HIS A 156 -10.09 6.24 4.86
C HIS A 156 -11.31 5.33 5.08
N GLY A 157 -12.02 5.49 6.20
CA GLY A 157 -13.20 4.69 6.51
C GLY A 157 -14.38 4.95 5.58
N GLU A 158 -14.60 6.20 5.17
CA GLU A 158 -15.64 6.58 4.22
C GLU A 158 -15.33 6.04 2.82
N THR A 159 -14.06 6.10 2.38
CA THR A 159 -13.59 5.47 1.15
C THR A 159 -13.96 3.98 1.10
N ILE A 160 -13.64 3.23 2.16
CA ILE A 160 -13.98 1.80 2.25
C ILE A 160 -15.50 1.59 2.26
N THR A 161 -16.23 2.41 3.02
CA THR A 161 -17.69 2.30 3.13
C THR A 161 -18.36 2.50 1.78
N GLU A 162 -17.92 3.49 1.01
CA GLU A 162 -18.47 3.75 -0.32
C GLU A 162 -18.04 2.71 -1.35
N TYR A 163 -16.82 2.17 -1.24
CA TYR A 163 -16.40 1.04 -2.06
C TYR A 163 -17.36 -0.14 -1.87
N LEU A 164 -17.64 -0.50 -0.61
CA LEU A 164 -18.58 -1.57 -0.26
C LEU A 164 -19.99 -1.29 -0.81
N HIS A 165 -20.49 -0.07 -0.68
CA HIS A 165 -21.80 0.28 -1.25
C HIS A 165 -21.86 0.22 -2.77
N ARG A 166 -20.73 0.49 -3.44
CA ARG A 166 -20.65 0.54 -4.90
C ARG A 166 -20.48 -0.84 -5.54
N PHE A 167 -19.60 -1.68 -4.99
CA PHE A 167 -19.13 -2.89 -5.67
C PHE A 167 -19.59 -4.20 -5.03
N LEU A 168 -20.05 -4.21 -3.78
CA LEU A 168 -20.42 -5.47 -3.12
C LEU A 168 -21.72 -6.07 -3.74
N GLY A 169 -21.59 -7.22 -4.40
CA GLY A 169 -22.62 -8.03 -5.08
C GLY A 169 -22.10 -9.43 -5.51
N ASN A 170 -22.95 -10.29 -6.09
CA ASN A 170 -22.60 -11.70 -6.40
C ASN A 170 -21.22 -11.87 -7.11
N ASN A 171 -20.29 -12.61 -6.47
CA ASN A 171 -18.85 -12.81 -6.78
C ASN A 171 -17.83 -11.88 -6.05
N ASP A 172 -18.28 -11.21 -4.99
CA ASP A 172 -17.57 -10.41 -3.95
C ASP A 172 -16.17 -10.79 -3.43
N ARG A 173 -15.60 -11.95 -3.76
CA ARG A 173 -14.40 -12.44 -3.04
C ARG A 173 -13.21 -11.49 -3.20
N MET A 174 -13.09 -10.84 -4.36
CA MET A 174 -12.03 -9.90 -4.61
C MET A 174 -12.30 -8.56 -3.92
N ASP A 175 -13.51 -8.02 -4.06
CA ASP A 175 -13.93 -6.77 -3.42
C ASP A 175 -13.83 -6.81 -1.90
N VAL A 176 -14.29 -7.90 -1.28
CA VAL A 176 -14.16 -8.15 0.17
C VAL A 176 -12.69 -8.19 0.56
N LYS A 177 -11.83 -8.84 -0.25
CA LYS A 177 -10.41 -8.88 0.01
C LYS A 177 -9.78 -7.48 -0.08
N MET A 178 -10.18 -6.63 -1.03
CA MET A 178 -9.65 -5.27 -1.18
C MET A 178 -9.86 -4.44 0.08
N VAL A 179 -11.09 -4.39 0.59
CA VAL A 179 -11.40 -3.59 1.78
C VAL A 179 -10.77 -4.14 3.07
N GLN A 180 -10.48 -5.44 3.12
CA GLN A 180 -9.84 -6.09 4.27
C GLN A 180 -8.33 -5.84 4.34
N GLN A 181 -7.69 -5.51 3.21
CA GLN A 181 -6.24 -5.40 3.14
C GLN A 181 -5.73 -3.96 2.97
N TRP A 182 -6.59 -3.01 2.62
CA TRP A 182 -6.22 -1.62 2.35
C TRP A 182 -6.07 -0.83 3.66
N GLU A 183 -4.94 -1.02 4.33
CA GLU A 183 -4.73 -0.67 5.73
C GLU A 183 -4.11 0.72 5.92
N LEU A 184 -4.52 1.42 6.99
CA LEU A 184 -3.98 2.72 7.38
C LEU A 184 -2.92 2.59 8.49
N PHE A 185 -1.67 2.90 8.16
CA PHE A 185 -0.58 3.02 9.09
C PHE A 185 -0.44 4.49 9.54
N GLY A 186 -0.70 4.77 10.81
CA GLY A 186 -0.57 6.12 11.38
C GLY A 186 -1.69 6.43 12.38
N ASP A 187 -1.80 7.71 12.75
CA ASP A 187 -2.87 8.18 13.63
C ASP A 187 -4.13 8.50 12.81
N PRO A 188 -5.23 7.73 12.94
CA PRO A 188 -6.46 7.99 12.21
C PRO A 188 -7.14 9.31 12.62
N SER A 189 -6.80 9.89 13.78
CA SER A 189 -7.34 11.18 14.21
C SER A 189 -6.66 12.38 13.55
N LEU A 190 -5.58 12.15 12.79
CA LEU A 190 -4.81 13.18 12.10
C LEU A 190 -5.71 14.02 11.19
N ARG A 191 -5.61 15.34 11.31
CA ARG A 191 -6.14 16.28 10.32
C ARG A 191 -5.15 16.48 9.17
N ILE A 192 -5.51 16.00 7.99
CA ILE A 192 -4.77 16.23 6.74
C ILE A 192 -4.73 17.75 6.46
N GLY A 193 -3.56 18.27 6.09
CA GLY A 193 -3.31 19.70 5.94
C GLY A 193 -3.01 20.44 7.26
N GLY A 194 -3.07 19.76 8.40
CA GLY A 194 -2.70 20.29 9.70
C GLY A 194 -3.82 21.00 10.46
N TYR A 195 -3.52 21.38 11.69
CA TYR A 195 -4.43 22.13 12.55
C TYR A 195 -4.13 23.63 12.44
N PRO A 196 -5.16 24.49 12.51
CA PRO A 196 -4.93 25.92 12.67
C PRO A 196 -4.10 26.15 13.96
N PRO A 197 -3.24 27.19 13.99
CA PRO A 197 -2.53 27.54 15.20
C PRO A 197 -3.53 27.70 16.35
N SER A 198 -3.26 27.08 17.50
CA SER A 198 -4.04 27.36 18.70
C SER A 198 -3.97 28.86 18.96
N ARG A 199 -5.14 29.50 19.13
CA ARG A 199 -5.17 30.85 19.70
C ARG A 199 -4.57 30.72 21.10
N VAL A 200 -3.36 31.23 21.27
CA VAL A 200 -2.83 31.52 22.60
C VAL A 200 -3.79 32.53 23.20
N ILE A 201 -4.53 32.11 24.22
CA ILE A 201 -5.41 32.97 25.02
C ILE A 201 -4.53 33.71 26.03
#